data_AF-A0A2V9ZC48-F1
#
_entry.id   AF-A0A2V9ZC48-F1
#
_cell.length_a   1.000
_cell.length_b   1.000
_cell.length_c   1.000
_cell.angle_alpha   90.00
_cell.angle_beta   90.00
_cell.angle_gamma   90.00
#
_symmetry.space_group_name_H-M   'P 1'
#
loop_
_entity.id
_entity.type
_entity.pdbx_description
1 polymer ?
#
loop_
_entity_poly.entity_id
_entity_poly.type
_entity_poly.pdbx_seq_one_letter_code
_entity_poly.pdbx_strand_id
1 'polypeptide(L)' 'MYIPGGQVMLEGDLAIPTSARGMVLFAHGSGSSRYSPRNRYVARVLQRAGFATLLMDLLTAEEEALDARTAA' A
#
# COMPACT_ATOMS: atom_id res chain seq x y z
N MET A 1 5.36 7.63 -2.69
CA MET A 1 6.34 7.31 -3.75
C MET A 1 5.59 6.74 -4.95
N TYR A 2 6.19 6.78 -6.14
CA TYR A 2 5.62 6.14 -7.33
C TYR A 2 6.37 4.83 -7.65
N ILE A 3 5.62 3.80 -8.02
CA ILE A 3 6.09 2.44 -8.30
C ILE A 3 5.73 2.10 -9.76
N PRO A 4 6.71 1.84 -10.63
CA PRO A 4 6.42 1.38 -11.99
C PRO A 4 5.78 -0.01 -12.00
N GLY A 5 4.63 -0.14 -12.66
CA GLY A 5 3.87 -1.39 -12.83
C GLY A 5 3.71 -1.76 -14.31
N GLY A 6 4.80 -1.71 -15.09
CA GLY A 6 4.73 -1.84 -16.54
C GLY A 6 4.40 -0.50 -17.19
N GLN A 7 3.19 -0.35 -17.75
CA GLN A 7 2.75 0.90 -18.40
C GLN A 7 2.04 1.87 -17.43
N VAL A 8 1.88 1.48 -16.17
CA VAL A 8 1.20 2.31 -15.15
C VAL A 8 2.17 2.71 -14.04
N MET A 9 1.83 3.80 -13.36
CA MET A 9 2.51 4.25 -12.15
C MET A 9 1.55 4.10 -10.97
N LEU A 10 1.97 3.32 -9.97
CA LEU A 10 1.20 3.09 -8.75
C LEU A 10 1.73 3.98 -7.62
N GLU A 11 0.85 4.40 -6.73
CA GLU A 11 1.24 5.14 -5.54
C GLU A 11 1.51 4.20 -4.37
N GLY A 12 2.49 4.55 -3.54
CA GLY A 12 2.73 3.83 -2.29
C GLY A 12 3.38 4.65 -1.19
N ASP A 13 3.10 4.24 0.05
CA ASP A 13 3.67 4.79 1.27
C ASP A 13 4.78 3.86 1.78
N LEU A 14 6.03 4.29 1.59
CA LEU A 14 7.22 3.58 2.03
C LEU A 14 7.71 4.13 3.37
N ALA A 15 7.95 3.23 4.33
CA ALA A 15 8.63 3.55 5.58
C ALA A 15 9.75 2.54 5.83
N ILE A 16 10.98 3.04 6.05
CA ILE A 16 12.16 2.22 6.33
C ILE A 16 12.79 2.69 7.65
N PRO A 17 12.64 1.94 8.75
CA PRO A 17 13.38 2.18 9.97
C PRO A 17 14.89 1.96 9.77
N THR A 18 15.74 2.69 10.51
CA THR A 18 17.21 2.58 10.41
C THR A 18 17.74 1.15 10.64
N SER A 19 17.03 0.35 11.44
CA SER A 19 17.36 -1.05 11.76
C SER A 19 16.44 -2.07 11.08
N ALA A 20 15.90 -1.74 9.89
CA ALA A 20 14.98 -2.61 9.18
C ALA A 20 15.57 -4.01 8.94
N ARG A 21 14.90 -5.04 9.47
CA ARG A 21 15.32 -6.45 9.36
C ARG A 21 14.77 -7.15 8.11
N GLY A 22 13.78 -6.54 7.46
CA GLY A 22 13.09 -7.05 6.30
C GLY A 22 11.99 -6.10 5.83
N MET A 23 11.39 -6.39 4.68
CA MET A 23 10.32 -5.61 4.06
C MET A 23 8.99 -6.36 4.12
N VAL A 24 7.92 -5.65 4.47
CA VAL A 24 6.54 -6.16 4.40
C VAL A 24 5.75 -5.33 3.39
N LEU A 25 5.24 -6.01 2.36
CA LEU A 25 4.43 -5.42 1.31
C LEU A 25 2.93 -5.60 1.64
N PHE A 26 2.16 -4.53 1.65
CA PHE A 26 0.71 -4.59 1.83
C PHE A 26 0.03 -4.50 0.47
N ALA A 27 -0.64 -5.59 0.09
CA ALA A 27 -1.60 -5.62 -1.01
C ALA A 27 -3.00 -5.31 -0.44
N HIS A 28 -3.66 -4.26 -0.92
CA HIS A 28 -5.03 -3.94 -0.49
C HIS A 28 -6.04 -4.86 -1.17
N GLY A 29 -7.16 -5.15 -0.49
CA GLY A 29 -8.30 -5.82 -1.12
C GLY A 29 -9.20 -4.84 -1.88
N SER A 30 -10.20 -5.35 -2.60
CA SER A 30 -11.18 -4.54 -3.32
C SER A 30 -11.85 -3.48 -2.43
N GLY A 31 -12.07 -2.28 -2.97
CA GLY A 31 -12.63 -1.14 -2.24
C GLY A 31 -11.74 -0.54 -1.14
N SER A 32 -10.46 -0.92 -1.04
CA SER A 32 -9.50 -0.37 -0.08
C SER A 32 -8.24 0.14 -0.79
N SER A 33 -7.61 1.18 -0.24
CA SER A 33 -6.38 1.77 -0.77
C SER A 33 -5.26 1.78 0.27
N ARG A 34 -4.12 2.42 -0.07
CA ARG A 34 -2.97 2.68 0.83
C ARG A 34 -3.38 3.42 2.10
N TYR A 35 -4.54 4.08 2.05
CA TYR A 35 -5.11 4.83 3.16
C TYR A 35 -5.90 3.98 4.16
N SER A 36 -6.05 2.67 3.94
CA SER A 36 -6.74 1.75 4.86
C SER A 36 -6.29 1.94 6.31
N PRO A 37 -7.17 2.39 7.23
CA PRO A 37 -6.81 2.61 8.63
C PRO A 37 -6.28 1.35 9.30
N ARG A 38 -6.84 0.19 8.94
CA ARG A 38 -6.42 -1.14 9.42
C ARG A 38 -5.00 -1.48 8.99
N ASN A 39 -4.68 -1.38 7.69
CA ASN A 39 -3.34 -1.74 7.21
C ASN A 39 -2.29 -0.74 7.69
N ARG A 40 -2.63 0.56 7.78
CA ARG A 40 -1.73 1.58 8.37
C ARG A 40 -1.47 1.33 9.84
N TYR A 41 -2.45 0.80 10.59
CA TYR A 41 -2.24 0.38 11.97
C TYR A 41 -1.25 -0.79 12.04
N VAL A 42 -1.46 -1.84 11.26
CA VAL A 42 -0.54 -3.00 11.22
C VAL A 42 0.87 -2.57 10.79
N ALA A 43 0.99 -1.73 9.77
CA ALA A 43 2.26 -1.21 9.30
C ALA A 43 3.03 -0.46 10.41
N ARG A 44 2.35 0.41 11.18
CA ARG A 44 2.97 1.09 12.33
C ARG A 44 3.46 0.12 13.41
N VAL A 45 2.72 -0.96 13.67
CA VAL A 45 3.15 -2.00 14.62
C VAL A 45 4.41 -2.71 14.11
N LEU A 46 4.44 -3.09 12.82
CA LEU A 46 5.60 -3.73 12.20
C LEU A 46 6.83 -2.82 12.15
N GLN A 47 6.64 -1.53 11.85
CA GLN A 47 7.70 -0.52 11.88
C GLN A 47 8.34 -0.42 13.28
N ARG A 48 7.52 -0.39 14.34
CA ARG A 48 8.01 -0.42 15.73
C ARG A 48 8.76 -1.71 16.07
N ALA A 49 8.40 -2.82 15.42
CA ALA A 49 9.12 -4.09 15.51
C ALA A 49 10.36 -4.15 14.59
N GLY A 50 10.74 -3.07 13.92
CA GLY A 50 11.96 -3.01 13.08
C GLY A 50 11.80 -3.63 11.70
N PHE A 51 10.60 -3.58 11.11
CA PHE A 51 10.37 -3.93 9.70
C PHE A 51 10.11 -2.69 8.85
N ALA A 52 10.67 -2.67 7.64
CA ALA A 52 10.24 -1.73 6.62
C ALA A 52 8.86 -2.15 6.09
N THR A 53 8.06 -1.17 5.69
CA THR A 53 6.72 -1.43 5.15
C THR A 53 6.49 -0.61 3.90
N LEU A 54 5.85 -1.22 2.90
CA LEU A 54 5.33 -0.53 1.73
C LEU A 54 3.84 -0.84 1.60
N LEU A 55 2.99 0.19 1.69
CA LEU A 55 1.58 0.12 1.34
C LEU A 55 1.43 0.69 -0.06
N MET A 56 0.84 -0.02 -1.00
CA MET A 56 0.80 0.40 -2.40
C MET A 56 -0.52 0.11 -3.07
N ASP A 57 -1.07 1.08 -3.80
CA ASP A 57 -2.30 0.85 -4.55
C ASP A 57 -2.04 -0.19 -5.62
N LEU A 58 -3.00 -1.09 -5.79
CA LEU A 58 -2.92 -2.17 -6.80
C LEU A 58 -3.61 -1.79 -8.11
N LEU A 59 -4.39 -0.72 -8.06
CA LEU A 59 -5.13 -0.15 -9.16
C LEU A 59 -4.62 1.26 -9.41
N THR A 60 -4.69 1.73 -10.66
CA THR A 60 -4.53 3.16 -10.93
C THR A 60 -5.71 3.94 -10.37
N ALA A 61 -5.60 5.27 -10.26
CA ALA A 61 -6.70 6.11 -9.81
C ALA A 61 -7.95 5.97 -10.71
N GLU A 62 -7.75 5.77 -12.01
CA GLU A 62 -8.83 5.51 -12.98
C GLU A 62 -9.49 4.15 -12.74
N GLU A 63 -8.70 3.11 -12.47
CA GLU A 63 -9.19 1.78 -12.15
C GLU A 63 -9.91 1.74 -10.78
N GLU A 64 -9.41 2.46 -9.76
CA GLU A 64 -10.10 2.61 -8.47
C GLU A 64 -11.46 3.29 -8.64
N ALA A 65 -11.55 4.33 -9.48
CA ALA A 65 -12.82 5.01 -9.77
C ALA A 65 -13.82 4.10 -10.50
N LEU A 66 -13.33 3.16 -11.31
CA LEU A 66 -14.16 2.15 -11.95
C LEU A 66 -14.62 1.08 -10.94
N ASP A 67 -13.71 0.53 -10.14
CA ASP A 67 -13.99 -0.48 -9.11
C ASP A 67 -15.05 0.01 -8.12
N ALA A 68 -14.94 1.26 -7.66
CA ALA A 68 -15.90 1.89 -6.76
C ALA A 68 -17.33 1.99 -7.35
N ARG A 69 -17.47 1.97 -8.68
CA ARG A 69 -18.76 2.00 -9.38
C ARG A 69 -19.32 0.61 -9.67
N THR A 70 -18.46 -0.42 -9.65
CA THR A 70 -18.83 -1.81 -9.98
C THR A 70 -18.88 -2.73 -8.77
N ALA A 71 -18.42 -2.28 -7.60
CA ALA A 71 -18.63 -2.93 -6.32
C ALA A 71 -20.13 -2.94 -5.96
N ALA A 72 -20.82 -3.99 -6.42
CA ALA A 72 -22.21 -4.31 -6.09
C ALA A 72 -22.30 -5.10 -4.78
#